data_AF-A0A936CQ06-F1
#
_entry.id   AF-A0A936CQ06-F1
#
_cell.length_a   1.000
_cell.length_b   1.000
_cell.length_c   1.000
_cell.angle_alpha   90.00
_cell.angle_beta   90.00
_cell.angle_gamma   90.00
#
_symmetry.space_group_name_H-M   'P 1'
#
loop_
_entity.id
_entity.type
_entity.pdbx_description
1 polymer ?
#
loop_
_entity_poly.entity_id
_entity_poly.type
_entity_poly.pdbx_seq_one_letter_code
_entity_poly.pdbx_strand_id
1 'polypeptide(L)'
;MTGAHFNPTLPSIPQRASRPLKFSGGEFLNKPALAHAMSRHWNEAIALIADGDFDNWFKRGFGDEKAADKMLRIVGLANAYGPQSGIRDRTVSRYIILMGGNLPICYKDIRTSLMGLGSMLSHYFERSERVQQIAELMNARLPHAWLEEQPNLRPDQMQLRRSLEMIDKVIDRAAPGYGIERVLYELDRGTPCKSALIADYYVVNSADLLPAIDAAIPGAPHGTLPMDRHIAAFIAVNMKRSMDNELIGLADKDDDIAYRTAILRSLAIVQRVHQQYDLPRLSQVVVEMLEPVIAAFHNSGMRDHIRSQIETHAQGCRFDEMLLLLDGDGSLRRADTDGFAQAMLEYAGLERGRAWLANGGLTEISRVRGIAQRTAAITATLTSSACLAAYGVVSVLF
;
A
#
# COMPACT_ATOMS: atom_id res chain seq x y z
N MET A 1 -58.28 -18.06 9.99
CA MET A 1 -56.92 -17.89 9.44
C MET A 1 -56.71 -18.92 8.36
N THR A 2 -56.95 -18.55 7.11
CA THR A 2 -56.77 -19.42 5.94
C THR A 2 -55.28 -19.47 5.58
N GLY A 3 -54.60 -20.55 5.95
CA GLY A 3 -53.21 -20.78 5.58
C GLY A 3 -53.08 -20.95 4.08
N ALA A 4 -52.23 -20.14 3.44
CA ALA A 4 -51.94 -20.29 2.03
C ALA A 4 -51.23 -21.63 1.78
N HIS A 5 -51.81 -22.47 0.92
CA HIS A 5 -51.15 -23.67 0.43
C HIS A 5 -49.95 -23.25 -0.43
N PHE A 6 -48.75 -23.41 0.09
CA PHE A 6 -47.53 -23.36 -0.73
C PHE A 6 -47.50 -24.62 -1.59
N ASN A 7 -47.71 -24.46 -2.90
CA ASN A 7 -47.35 -25.51 -3.84
C ASN A 7 -45.82 -25.57 -3.90
N PRO A 8 -45.17 -26.69 -3.50
CA PRO A 8 -43.73 -26.82 -3.61
C PRO A 8 -43.34 -26.76 -5.09
N THR A 9 -42.54 -25.77 -5.46
CA THR A 9 -41.89 -25.72 -6.76
C THR A 9 -40.95 -26.92 -6.86
N LEU A 10 -41.31 -27.89 -7.71
CA LEU A 10 -40.46 -29.04 -7.97
C LEU A 10 -39.12 -28.57 -8.57
N PRO A 11 -37.98 -29.11 -8.11
CA PRO A 11 -36.68 -28.75 -8.66
C PRO A 11 -36.65 -29.08 -10.16
N SER A 12 -36.21 -28.13 -10.98
CA SER A 12 -36.06 -28.37 -12.42
C SER A 12 -34.93 -29.37 -12.67
N ILE A 13 -35.22 -30.38 -13.48
CA ILE A 13 -34.22 -31.38 -13.87
C ILE A 13 -33.26 -30.71 -14.87
N PRO A 14 -31.93 -30.82 -14.70
CA PRO A 14 -30.97 -30.26 -15.64
C PRO A 14 -31.19 -30.79 -17.05
N GLN A 15 -31.08 -29.91 -18.04
CA GLN A 15 -31.17 -30.28 -19.46
C GLN A 15 -30.14 -31.37 -19.78
N ARG A 16 -30.56 -32.37 -20.55
CA ARG A 16 -29.69 -33.45 -21.02
C ARG A 16 -29.17 -33.18 -22.42
N ALA A 17 -27.93 -33.59 -22.67
CA ALA A 17 -27.31 -33.59 -23.97
C ALA A 17 -27.90 -34.71 -24.84
N SER A 18 -27.87 -34.51 -26.16
CA SER A 18 -28.27 -35.51 -27.15
C SER A 18 -27.40 -36.78 -27.13
N ARG A 19 -26.13 -36.67 -26.73
CA ARG A 19 -25.19 -37.79 -26.55
C ARG A 19 -24.36 -37.62 -25.27
N PRO A 20 -23.97 -38.71 -24.59
CA PRO A 20 -23.10 -38.62 -23.43
C PRO A 20 -21.68 -38.22 -23.83
N LEU A 21 -21.01 -37.44 -22.98
CA LEU A 21 -19.57 -37.20 -23.05
C LEU A 21 -18.86 -38.14 -22.08
N LYS A 22 -17.81 -38.82 -22.55
CA LYS A 22 -16.97 -39.67 -21.70
C LYS A 22 -15.90 -38.80 -21.03
N PHE A 23 -15.75 -38.96 -19.72
CA PHE A 23 -14.74 -38.23 -18.95
C PHE A 23 -14.37 -39.00 -17.68
N SER A 24 -13.08 -39.16 -17.39
CA SER A 24 -12.59 -39.83 -16.16
C SER A 24 -13.27 -41.17 -15.83
N GLY A 25 -13.53 -42.00 -16.84
CA GLY A 25 -14.20 -43.31 -16.68
C GLY A 25 -15.72 -43.25 -16.48
N GLY A 26 -16.34 -42.06 -16.49
CA GLY A 26 -17.78 -41.85 -16.42
C GLY A 26 -18.39 -41.33 -17.73
N GLU A 27 -19.72 -41.39 -17.81
CA GLU A 27 -20.51 -40.84 -18.91
C GLU A 27 -21.44 -39.73 -18.41
N PHE A 28 -21.34 -38.54 -19.01
CA PHE A 28 -22.06 -37.35 -18.56
C PHE A 28 -23.04 -36.86 -19.61
N LEU A 29 -24.30 -36.72 -19.18
CA LEU A 29 -25.38 -36.22 -20.03
C LEU A 29 -25.83 -34.81 -19.68
N ASN A 30 -25.32 -34.18 -18.63
CA ASN A 30 -25.72 -32.82 -18.28
C ASN A 30 -24.51 -31.99 -17.81
N LYS A 31 -24.60 -30.67 -18.00
CA LYS A 31 -23.53 -29.72 -17.71
C LYS A 31 -23.11 -29.74 -16.23
N PRO A 32 -24.03 -29.73 -15.23
CA PRO A 32 -23.64 -29.72 -13.83
C PRO A 32 -22.88 -30.98 -13.38
N ALA A 33 -23.29 -32.17 -13.85
CA ALA A 33 -22.61 -33.41 -13.50
C ALA A 33 -21.19 -33.48 -14.07
N LEU A 34 -21.01 -33.06 -15.33
CA LEU A 34 -19.68 -32.96 -15.92
C LEU A 34 -18.81 -31.93 -15.17
N ALA A 35 -19.35 -30.75 -14.88
CA ALA A 35 -18.64 -29.71 -14.13
C ALA A 35 -18.19 -30.19 -12.74
N HIS A 36 -19.05 -30.94 -12.04
CA HIS A 36 -18.70 -31.56 -10.76
C HIS A 36 -17.54 -32.55 -10.93
N ALA A 37 -17.58 -33.43 -11.92
CA ALA A 37 -16.50 -34.37 -12.19
C ALA A 37 -15.18 -33.64 -12.56
N MET A 38 -15.24 -32.62 -13.41
CA MET A 38 -14.09 -31.79 -13.77
C MET A 38 -13.43 -31.15 -12.55
N SER A 39 -14.22 -30.72 -11.56
CA SER A 39 -13.69 -30.14 -10.31
C SER A 39 -12.85 -31.11 -9.46
N ARG A 40 -13.11 -32.43 -9.61
CA ARG A 40 -12.41 -33.52 -8.91
C ARG A 40 -11.22 -34.05 -9.69
N HIS A 41 -11.29 -34.01 -11.03
CA HIS A 41 -10.28 -34.53 -11.95
C HIS A 41 -9.63 -33.38 -12.76
N TRP A 42 -8.91 -32.49 -12.07
CA TRP A 42 -8.50 -31.20 -12.64
C TRP A 42 -7.58 -31.31 -13.88
N ASN A 43 -6.54 -32.15 -13.81
CA ASN A 43 -5.61 -32.34 -14.93
C ASN A 43 -6.28 -33.00 -16.14
N GLU A 44 -7.19 -33.94 -15.89
CA GLU A 44 -7.98 -34.56 -16.96
C GLU A 44 -8.96 -33.55 -17.56
N ALA A 45 -9.53 -32.64 -16.75
CA ALA A 45 -10.39 -31.57 -17.23
C ALA A 45 -9.63 -30.59 -18.14
N ILE A 46 -8.36 -30.28 -17.83
CA ILE A 46 -7.49 -29.51 -18.72
C ILE A 46 -7.33 -30.21 -20.08
N ALA A 47 -7.07 -31.53 -20.06
CA ALA A 47 -6.93 -32.31 -21.29
C ALA A 47 -8.24 -32.38 -22.09
N LEU A 48 -9.38 -32.58 -21.40
CA LEU A 48 -10.70 -32.64 -22.02
C LEU A 48 -11.06 -31.34 -22.75
N ILE A 49 -10.81 -30.18 -22.16
CA ILE A 49 -11.13 -28.89 -22.79
C ILE A 49 -10.25 -28.62 -24.02
N ALA A 50 -9.03 -29.16 -24.04
CA ALA A 50 -8.16 -29.07 -25.20
C ALA A 50 -8.61 -30.01 -26.34
N ASP A 51 -9.48 -30.98 -26.05
CA ASP A 51 -10.03 -31.93 -27.01
C ASP A 51 -11.25 -31.36 -27.75
N GLY A 52 -11.34 -31.65 -29.05
CA GLY A 52 -12.45 -31.22 -29.90
C GLY A 52 -13.80 -31.86 -29.53
N ASP A 53 -13.77 -32.99 -28.82
CA ASP A 53 -14.97 -33.68 -28.35
C ASP A 53 -15.78 -32.86 -27.34
N PHE A 54 -15.11 -32.16 -26.41
CA PHE A 54 -15.77 -31.25 -25.48
C PHE A 54 -16.46 -30.11 -26.23
N ASP A 55 -15.77 -29.52 -27.19
CA ASP A 55 -16.26 -28.42 -28.02
C ASP A 55 -17.54 -28.81 -28.78
N ASN A 56 -17.51 -29.97 -29.43
CA ASN A 56 -18.66 -30.49 -30.16
C ASN A 56 -19.82 -30.81 -29.23
N TRP A 57 -19.53 -31.43 -28.07
CA TRP A 57 -20.55 -31.77 -27.08
C TRP A 57 -21.21 -30.51 -26.49
N PHE A 58 -20.43 -29.49 -26.17
CA PHE A 58 -20.95 -28.24 -25.62
C PHE A 58 -21.82 -27.47 -26.63
N LYS A 59 -21.38 -27.39 -27.90
CA LYS A 59 -22.08 -26.66 -28.97
C LYS A 59 -23.35 -27.37 -29.44
N ARG A 60 -23.31 -28.69 -29.61
CA ARG A 60 -24.38 -29.47 -30.27
C ARG A 60 -25.24 -30.28 -29.30
N GLY A 61 -24.76 -30.52 -28.08
CA GLY A 61 -25.43 -31.38 -27.11
C GLY A 61 -26.77 -30.83 -26.64
N PHE A 62 -26.90 -29.51 -26.52
CA PHE A 62 -27.99 -28.86 -25.76
C PHE A 62 -28.89 -27.94 -26.59
N GLY A 63 -28.68 -27.82 -27.91
CA GLY A 63 -29.47 -26.91 -28.76
C GLY A 63 -29.34 -25.43 -28.38
N ASP A 64 -28.24 -25.03 -27.73
CA ASP A 64 -27.98 -23.65 -27.32
C ASP A 64 -27.24 -22.92 -28.45
N GLU A 65 -27.97 -22.12 -29.23
CA GLU A 65 -27.42 -21.38 -30.37
C GLU A 65 -26.28 -20.41 -29.98
N LYS A 66 -26.26 -19.95 -28.71
CA LYS A 66 -25.22 -19.06 -28.18
C LYS A 66 -24.03 -19.81 -27.58
N ALA A 67 -23.97 -21.13 -27.70
CA ALA A 67 -22.91 -21.94 -27.09
C ALA A 67 -21.51 -21.54 -27.59
N ALA A 68 -21.36 -21.28 -28.90
CA ALA A 68 -20.09 -20.87 -29.48
C ALA A 68 -19.62 -19.51 -28.93
N ASP A 69 -20.53 -18.53 -28.84
CA ASP A 69 -20.23 -17.20 -28.27
C ASP A 69 -19.83 -17.30 -26.80
N LYS A 70 -20.52 -18.13 -26.02
CA LYS A 70 -20.19 -18.38 -24.61
C LYS A 70 -18.77 -18.95 -24.48
N MET A 71 -18.41 -19.93 -25.31
CA MET A 71 -17.07 -20.52 -25.30
C MET A 71 -15.99 -19.51 -25.67
N LEU A 72 -16.22 -18.70 -26.71
CA LEU A 72 -15.30 -17.63 -27.10
C LEU A 72 -15.11 -16.61 -25.96
N ARG A 73 -16.20 -16.22 -25.29
CA ARG A 73 -16.15 -15.35 -24.11
C ARG A 73 -15.32 -15.96 -22.99
N ILE A 74 -15.49 -17.26 -22.69
CA ILE A 74 -14.72 -17.96 -21.65
C ILE A 74 -13.22 -17.92 -21.95
N VAL A 75 -12.83 -18.23 -23.18
CA VAL A 75 -11.43 -18.16 -23.61
C VAL A 75 -10.89 -16.73 -23.52
N GLY A 76 -11.64 -15.74 -24.01
CA GLY A 76 -11.26 -14.33 -23.92
C GLY A 76 -11.03 -13.86 -22.47
N LEU A 77 -11.94 -14.19 -21.56
CA LEU A 77 -11.83 -13.82 -20.15
C LEU A 77 -10.69 -14.58 -19.42
N ALA A 78 -10.43 -15.84 -19.78
CA ALA A 78 -9.29 -16.59 -19.24
C ALA A 78 -7.94 -16.00 -19.67
N ASN A 79 -7.87 -15.43 -20.88
CA ASN A 79 -6.71 -14.68 -21.38
C ASN A 79 -6.56 -13.31 -20.71
N ALA A 80 -7.67 -12.61 -20.45
CA ALA A 80 -7.65 -11.23 -19.98
C ALA A 80 -7.23 -11.07 -18.51
N TYR A 81 -7.54 -12.03 -17.64
CA TYR A 81 -7.35 -11.90 -16.20
C TYR A 81 -6.32 -12.91 -15.67
N GLY A 82 -5.20 -12.41 -15.13
CA GLY A 82 -4.13 -13.22 -14.53
C GLY A 82 -2.99 -13.59 -15.50
N PRO A 83 -1.91 -14.23 -15.00
CA PRO A 83 -0.70 -14.51 -15.78
C PRO A 83 -0.91 -15.60 -16.83
N GLN A 84 -0.17 -15.56 -17.95
CA GLN A 84 -0.33 -16.50 -19.07
C GLN A 84 -0.15 -17.98 -18.69
N SER A 85 0.74 -18.28 -17.74
CA SER A 85 1.00 -19.64 -17.26
C SER A 85 -0.24 -20.35 -16.68
N GLY A 86 -1.20 -19.59 -16.13
CA GLY A 86 -2.40 -20.12 -15.50
C GLY A 86 -3.66 -20.14 -16.38
N ILE A 87 -3.53 -19.88 -17.69
CA ILE A 87 -4.69 -19.75 -18.58
C ILE A 87 -5.57 -21.00 -18.62
N ARG A 88 -4.96 -22.19 -18.69
CA ARG A 88 -5.67 -23.47 -18.77
C ARG A 88 -6.52 -23.71 -17.53
N ASP A 89 -5.96 -23.47 -16.34
CA ASP A 89 -6.68 -23.58 -15.07
C ASP A 89 -7.86 -22.61 -14.98
N ARG A 90 -7.67 -21.36 -15.43
CA ARG A 90 -8.74 -20.36 -15.45
C ARG A 90 -9.85 -20.75 -16.42
N THR A 91 -9.50 -21.30 -17.58
CA THR A 91 -10.47 -21.81 -18.56
C THR A 91 -11.31 -22.94 -17.94
N VAL A 92 -10.68 -23.93 -17.29
CA VAL A 92 -11.38 -25.00 -16.56
C VAL A 92 -12.36 -24.42 -15.54
N SER A 93 -11.87 -23.51 -14.70
CA SER A 93 -12.67 -22.89 -13.63
C SER A 93 -13.90 -22.16 -14.18
N ARG A 94 -13.72 -21.39 -15.25
CA ARG A 94 -14.79 -20.63 -15.90
C ARG A 94 -15.81 -21.55 -16.57
N TYR A 95 -15.39 -22.65 -17.18
CA TYR A 95 -16.32 -23.66 -17.69
C TYR A 95 -17.10 -24.35 -16.56
N ILE A 96 -16.46 -24.68 -15.43
CA ILE A 96 -17.16 -25.23 -14.26
C ILE A 96 -18.22 -24.25 -13.76
N ILE A 97 -17.89 -22.97 -13.64
CA ILE A 97 -18.83 -21.91 -13.22
C ILE A 97 -20.01 -21.81 -14.19
N LEU A 98 -19.75 -21.74 -15.50
CA LEU A 98 -20.79 -21.64 -16.53
C LEU A 98 -21.71 -22.87 -16.58
N MET A 99 -21.14 -24.06 -16.41
CA MET A 99 -21.86 -25.33 -16.52
C MET A 99 -22.58 -25.74 -15.23
N GLY A 100 -22.10 -25.25 -14.09
CA GLY A 100 -22.61 -25.58 -12.77
C GLY A 100 -22.65 -24.35 -11.88
N GLY A 101 -23.53 -23.39 -12.18
CA GLY A 101 -23.65 -22.12 -11.42
C GLY A 101 -23.93 -22.28 -9.91
N ASN A 102 -24.45 -23.45 -9.50
CA ASN A 102 -24.68 -23.79 -8.08
C ASN A 102 -23.49 -24.50 -7.41
N LEU A 103 -22.45 -24.86 -8.17
CA LEU A 103 -21.26 -25.48 -7.63
C LEU A 103 -20.39 -24.44 -6.90
N PRO A 104 -19.56 -24.87 -5.93
CA PRO A 104 -18.51 -24.04 -5.37
C PRO A 104 -17.59 -23.48 -6.46
N ILE A 105 -16.99 -22.32 -6.20
CA ILE A 105 -15.89 -21.81 -7.01
C ILE A 105 -14.74 -22.79 -6.87
N CYS A 106 -14.25 -23.30 -8.00
CA CYS A 106 -13.17 -24.28 -8.06
C CYS A 106 -11.99 -23.68 -8.82
N TYR A 107 -10.77 -23.80 -8.27
CA TYR A 107 -9.52 -23.46 -8.93
C TYR A 107 -8.40 -24.35 -8.42
N LYS A 108 -7.83 -25.20 -9.28
CA LYS A 108 -6.84 -26.22 -8.89
C LYS A 108 -7.35 -27.01 -7.69
N ASP A 109 -6.72 -26.85 -6.53
CA ASP A 109 -7.11 -27.56 -5.32
C ASP A 109 -8.08 -26.82 -4.40
N ILE A 110 -8.42 -25.58 -4.74
CA ILE A 110 -9.36 -24.72 -4.02
C ILE A 110 -10.78 -25.01 -4.46
N ARG A 111 -11.67 -25.28 -3.49
CA ARG A 111 -13.11 -25.46 -3.69
C ARG A 111 -13.83 -24.75 -2.57
N THR A 112 -14.49 -23.64 -2.87
CA THR A 112 -15.08 -22.77 -1.85
C THR A 112 -16.39 -22.17 -2.31
N SER A 113 -17.31 -21.98 -1.37
CA SER A 113 -18.41 -21.04 -1.62
C SER A 113 -17.85 -19.62 -1.65
N LEU A 114 -18.60 -18.71 -2.28
CA LEU A 114 -18.24 -17.30 -2.33
C LEU A 114 -18.09 -16.70 -0.91
N MET A 115 -18.94 -17.09 0.03
CA MET A 115 -18.88 -16.63 1.43
C MET A 115 -17.76 -17.29 2.23
N GLY A 116 -17.33 -18.50 1.85
CA GLY A 116 -16.27 -19.24 2.54
C GLY A 116 -14.85 -18.79 2.17
N LEU A 117 -14.69 -17.92 1.17
CA LEU A 117 -13.37 -17.48 0.67
C LEU A 117 -12.50 -16.86 1.78
N GLY A 118 -13.07 -15.95 2.57
CA GLY A 118 -12.35 -15.28 3.66
C GLY A 118 -11.88 -16.25 4.74
N SER A 119 -12.78 -17.10 5.24
CA SER A 119 -12.43 -18.11 6.25
C SER A 119 -11.43 -19.14 5.73
N MET A 120 -11.53 -19.54 4.47
CA MET A 120 -10.56 -20.42 3.83
C MET A 120 -9.17 -19.76 3.76
N LEU A 121 -9.11 -18.51 3.31
CA LEU A 121 -7.85 -17.76 3.26
C LEU A 121 -7.25 -17.58 4.65
N SER A 122 -8.08 -17.28 5.66
CA SER A 122 -7.66 -17.16 7.05
C SER A 122 -7.07 -18.47 7.59
N HIS A 123 -7.72 -19.60 7.30
CA HIS A 123 -7.26 -20.93 7.72
C HIS A 123 -5.95 -21.35 7.06
N TYR A 124 -5.78 -21.04 5.77
CA TYR A 124 -4.60 -21.43 5.01
C TYR A 124 -3.51 -20.37 4.95
N PHE A 125 -3.63 -19.25 5.65
CA PHE A 125 -2.73 -18.10 5.47
C PHE A 125 -1.25 -18.43 5.68
N GLU A 126 -0.95 -19.40 6.57
CA GLU A 126 0.42 -19.87 6.83
C GLU A 126 0.93 -20.88 5.78
N ARG A 127 0.06 -21.40 4.91
CA ARG A 127 0.38 -22.39 3.88
C ARG A 127 0.55 -21.70 2.52
N SER A 128 1.79 -21.32 2.21
CA SER A 128 2.14 -20.51 1.02
C SER A 128 1.52 -20.99 -0.30
N GLU A 129 1.51 -22.30 -0.58
CA GLU A 129 0.93 -22.86 -1.81
C GLU A 129 -0.57 -22.56 -1.93
N ARG A 130 -1.33 -22.70 -0.84
CA ARG A 130 -2.79 -22.50 -0.85
C ARG A 130 -3.14 -21.03 -0.93
N VAL A 131 -2.39 -20.17 -0.24
CA VAL A 131 -2.51 -18.71 -0.37
C VAL A 131 -2.26 -18.28 -1.81
N GLN A 132 -1.23 -18.84 -2.45
CA GLN A 132 -0.92 -18.57 -3.85
C GLN A 132 -2.07 -18.97 -4.78
N GLN A 133 -2.65 -20.17 -4.61
CA GLN A 133 -3.80 -20.59 -5.42
C GLN A 133 -5.03 -19.69 -5.20
N ILE A 134 -5.26 -19.20 -3.97
CA ILE A 134 -6.34 -18.25 -3.68
C ILE A 134 -6.05 -16.90 -4.34
N ALA A 135 -4.82 -16.38 -4.26
CA ALA A 135 -4.42 -15.15 -4.93
C ALA A 135 -4.61 -15.26 -6.46
N GLU A 136 -4.24 -16.38 -7.07
CA GLU A 136 -4.46 -16.65 -8.49
C GLU A 136 -5.96 -16.70 -8.85
N LEU A 137 -6.79 -17.33 -8.01
CA LEU A 137 -8.25 -17.36 -8.17
C LEU A 137 -8.85 -15.94 -8.13
N MET A 138 -8.37 -15.09 -7.23
CA MET A 138 -8.82 -13.70 -7.08
C MET A 138 -8.39 -12.85 -8.28
N ASN A 139 -7.12 -12.93 -8.69
CA ASN A 139 -6.59 -12.23 -9.87
C ASN A 139 -7.23 -12.70 -11.17
N ALA A 140 -7.66 -13.96 -11.24
CA ALA A 140 -8.46 -14.50 -12.34
C ALA A 140 -9.91 -13.98 -12.36
N ARG A 141 -10.32 -13.20 -11.36
CA ARG A 141 -11.68 -12.68 -11.13
C ARG A 141 -12.75 -13.79 -11.16
N LEU A 142 -12.42 -14.97 -10.64
CA LEU A 142 -13.37 -16.10 -10.58
C LEU A 142 -14.56 -15.83 -9.66
N PRO A 143 -14.43 -15.11 -8.51
CA PRO A 143 -15.59 -14.69 -7.71
C PRO A 143 -16.57 -13.81 -8.49
N HIS A 144 -16.04 -12.87 -9.31
CA HIS A 144 -16.86 -12.04 -10.20
C HIS A 144 -17.58 -12.89 -11.24
N ALA A 145 -16.85 -13.81 -11.91
CA ALA A 145 -17.43 -14.72 -12.89
C ALA A 145 -18.56 -15.57 -12.28
N TRP A 146 -18.39 -16.04 -11.05
CA TRP A 146 -19.42 -16.80 -10.35
C TRP A 146 -20.67 -15.96 -10.07
N LEU A 147 -20.50 -14.70 -9.64
CA LEU A 147 -21.61 -13.77 -9.41
C LEU A 147 -22.39 -13.45 -10.69
N GLU A 148 -21.69 -13.29 -11.82
CA GLU A 148 -22.29 -12.99 -13.13
C GLU A 148 -23.18 -14.14 -13.65
N GLU A 149 -22.87 -15.39 -13.30
CA GLU A 149 -23.67 -16.55 -13.70
C GLU A 149 -24.85 -16.83 -12.74
N GLN A 150 -25.01 -16.05 -11.66
CA GLN A 150 -26.17 -16.22 -10.77
C GLN A 150 -27.41 -15.58 -11.38
N PRO A 151 -28.56 -16.28 -11.43
CA PRO A 151 -29.79 -15.72 -11.99
C PRO A 151 -30.32 -14.55 -11.16
N ASN A 152 -30.14 -14.60 -9.84
CA ASN A 152 -30.49 -13.54 -8.91
C ASN A 152 -29.44 -13.49 -7.79
N LEU A 153 -28.99 -12.29 -7.44
CA LEU A 153 -28.11 -12.08 -6.30
C LEU A 153 -28.91 -11.85 -5.03
N ARG A 154 -28.54 -12.57 -3.98
CA ARG A 154 -29.03 -12.34 -2.62
C ARG A 154 -28.34 -11.10 -2.00
N PRO A 155 -28.92 -10.47 -0.96
CA PRO A 155 -28.32 -9.29 -0.33
C PRO A 155 -26.87 -9.49 0.18
N ASP A 156 -26.57 -10.66 0.75
CA ASP A 156 -25.22 -11.05 1.20
C ASP A 156 -24.22 -11.07 0.02
N GLN A 157 -24.64 -11.57 -1.13
CA GLN A 157 -23.82 -11.64 -2.34
C GLN A 157 -23.59 -10.24 -2.94
N MET A 158 -24.60 -9.35 -2.89
CA MET A 158 -24.44 -7.96 -3.33
C MET A 158 -23.46 -7.18 -2.44
N GLN A 159 -23.45 -7.43 -1.13
CA GLN A 159 -22.48 -6.82 -0.23
C GLN A 159 -21.06 -7.26 -0.58
N LEU A 160 -20.84 -8.57 -0.79
CA LEU A 160 -19.51 -9.05 -1.16
C LEU A 160 -19.04 -8.51 -2.52
N ARG A 161 -19.94 -8.31 -3.49
CA ARG A 161 -19.58 -7.68 -4.77
C ARG A 161 -18.82 -6.36 -4.58
N ARG A 162 -19.24 -5.52 -3.62
CA ARG A 162 -18.54 -4.26 -3.29
C ARG A 162 -17.16 -4.51 -2.69
N SER A 163 -17.02 -5.53 -1.83
CA SER A 163 -15.71 -5.93 -1.31
C SER A 163 -14.79 -6.41 -2.43
N LEU A 164 -15.30 -7.15 -3.41
CA LEU A 164 -14.53 -7.62 -4.56
C LEU A 164 -14.02 -6.46 -5.44
N GLU A 165 -14.82 -5.42 -5.65
CA GLU A 165 -14.39 -4.20 -6.34
C GLU A 165 -13.27 -3.46 -5.61
N MET A 166 -13.26 -3.50 -4.26
CA MET A 166 -12.14 -2.98 -3.47
C MET A 166 -10.91 -3.88 -3.62
N ILE A 167 -11.08 -5.20 -3.56
CA ILE A 167 -10.01 -6.19 -3.70
C ILE A 167 -9.28 -6.04 -5.03
N ASP A 168 -10.02 -5.84 -6.13
CA ASP A 168 -9.44 -5.61 -7.46
C ASP A 168 -8.46 -4.42 -7.51
N LYS A 169 -8.60 -3.42 -6.62
CA LYS A 169 -7.73 -2.24 -6.57
C LYS A 169 -6.43 -2.48 -5.79
N VAL A 170 -6.41 -3.49 -4.93
CA VAL A 170 -5.36 -3.67 -3.90
C VAL A 170 -4.59 -4.97 -4.02
N ILE A 171 -5.14 -6.00 -4.65
CA ILE A 171 -4.55 -7.35 -4.66
C ILE A 171 -3.18 -7.41 -5.37
N ASP A 172 -3.00 -6.67 -6.46
CA ASP A 172 -1.76 -6.68 -7.25
C ASP A 172 -0.67 -5.75 -6.70
N ARG A 173 -0.97 -4.97 -5.64
CA ARG A 173 0.00 -4.07 -5.04
C ARG A 173 0.78 -4.81 -3.95
N ALA A 174 2.11 -4.84 -4.10
CA ALA A 174 3.00 -5.52 -3.17
C ALA A 174 3.27 -4.73 -1.88
N ALA A 175 2.90 -3.45 -1.78
CA ALA A 175 3.18 -2.63 -0.60
C ALA A 175 2.42 -3.11 0.68
N PRO A 176 2.95 -2.86 1.89
CA PRO A 176 2.20 -3.05 3.13
C PRO A 176 0.86 -2.32 3.10
N GLY A 177 -0.20 -2.93 3.62
CA GLY A 177 -1.56 -2.39 3.52
C GLY A 177 -2.35 -2.88 2.30
N TYR A 178 -1.66 -3.55 1.37
CA TYR A 178 -2.22 -4.11 0.15
C TYR A 178 -1.93 -5.61 0.03
N GLY A 179 -2.19 -6.20 -1.13
CA GLY A 179 -1.89 -7.60 -1.41
C GLY A 179 -2.83 -8.57 -0.71
N ILE A 180 -2.37 -9.82 -0.54
CA ILE A 180 -3.20 -10.92 -0.03
C ILE A 180 -3.56 -10.73 1.45
N GLU A 181 -2.73 -10.03 2.24
CA GLU A 181 -3.05 -9.64 3.61
C GLU A 181 -4.27 -8.72 3.65
N ARG A 182 -4.36 -7.76 2.73
CA ARG A 182 -5.52 -6.88 2.61
C ARG A 182 -6.78 -7.64 2.18
N VAL A 183 -6.62 -8.55 1.23
CA VAL A 183 -7.72 -9.39 0.74
C VAL A 183 -8.31 -10.24 1.87
N LEU A 184 -7.47 -10.80 2.75
CA LEU A 184 -7.93 -11.54 3.93
C LEU A 184 -8.93 -10.73 4.76
N TYR A 185 -8.55 -9.53 5.18
CA TYR A 185 -9.39 -8.72 6.07
C TYR A 185 -10.61 -8.13 5.34
N GLU A 186 -10.54 -7.85 4.03
CA GLU A 186 -11.71 -7.41 3.25
C GLU A 186 -12.76 -8.51 3.07
N LEU A 187 -12.32 -9.76 2.93
CA LEU A 187 -13.20 -10.92 2.83
C LEU A 187 -13.74 -11.37 4.18
N ASP A 188 -12.95 -11.22 5.24
CA ASP A 188 -13.34 -11.61 6.59
C ASP A 188 -12.82 -10.61 7.64
N ARG A 189 -13.65 -9.58 7.91
CA ARG A 189 -13.36 -8.57 8.94
C ARG A 189 -13.35 -9.11 10.36
N GLY A 190 -13.88 -10.33 10.58
CA GLY A 190 -13.85 -11.00 11.88
C GLY A 190 -12.53 -11.72 12.16
N THR A 191 -11.66 -11.86 11.16
CA THR A 191 -10.34 -12.49 11.36
C THR A 191 -9.45 -11.57 12.21
N PRO A 192 -8.86 -12.07 13.31
CA PRO A 192 -7.91 -11.29 14.10
C PRO A 192 -6.65 -10.96 13.29
N CYS A 193 -5.97 -9.87 13.65
CA CYS A 193 -4.71 -9.51 13.02
C CYS A 193 -3.70 -10.66 13.14
N LYS A 194 -3.21 -11.13 11.99
CA LYS A 194 -2.25 -12.26 11.89
C LYS A 194 -0.77 -11.82 11.95
N SER A 195 -0.51 -10.59 12.37
CA SER A 195 0.87 -10.14 12.59
C SER A 195 1.55 -10.99 13.67
N ALA A 196 2.76 -11.48 13.37
CA ALA A 196 3.54 -12.27 14.31
C ALA A 196 3.86 -11.49 15.60
N LEU A 197 3.91 -10.15 15.54
CA LEU A 197 4.16 -9.30 16.69
C LEU A 197 3.04 -9.40 17.73
N ILE A 198 1.79 -9.54 17.30
CA ILE A 198 0.60 -9.46 18.17
C ILE A 198 -0.32 -10.69 18.09
N ALA A 199 0.17 -11.79 17.52
CA ALA A 199 -0.61 -13.00 17.27
C ALA A 199 -1.26 -13.54 18.56
N ASP A 200 -0.54 -13.47 19.68
CA ASP A 200 -1.01 -13.97 20.99
C ASP A 200 -2.13 -13.13 21.62
N TYR A 201 -2.37 -11.91 21.11
CA TYR A 201 -3.36 -10.97 21.65
C TYR A 201 -4.74 -11.07 20.99
N TYR A 202 -4.87 -11.85 19.91
CA TYR A 202 -6.14 -12.08 19.21
C TYR A 202 -6.91 -10.77 18.87
N VAL A 203 -6.23 -9.81 18.24
CA VAL A 203 -6.79 -8.47 17.97
C VAL A 203 -7.80 -8.52 16.83
N VAL A 204 -9.09 -8.37 17.13
CA VAL A 204 -10.17 -8.30 16.12
C VAL A 204 -10.63 -6.87 15.84
N ASN A 205 -10.59 -5.98 16.84
CA ASN A 205 -10.99 -4.58 16.68
C ASN A 205 -9.78 -3.66 16.58
N SER A 206 -9.91 -2.57 15.81
CA SER A 206 -8.86 -1.54 15.71
C SER A 206 -8.56 -0.85 17.04
N ALA A 207 -9.52 -0.82 17.96
CA ALA A 207 -9.33 -0.30 19.31
C ALA A 207 -8.30 -1.13 20.10
N ASP A 208 -8.19 -2.43 19.87
CA ASP A 208 -7.31 -3.29 20.66
C ASP A 208 -5.88 -3.35 20.06
N LEU A 209 -5.66 -2.71 18.91
CA LEU A 209 -4.42 -2.82 18.15
C LEU A 209 -3.22 -2.18 18.86
N LEU A 210 -3.29 -0.91 19.23
CA LEU A 210 -2.15 -0.24 19.84
C LEU A 210 -1.81 -0.79 21.23
N PRO A 211 -2.77 -1.11 22.11
CA PRO A 211 -2.47 -1.75 23.40
C PRO A 211 -1.82 -3.12 23.22
N ALA A 212 -2.25 -3.90 22.22
CA ALA A 212 -1.63 -5.20 21.93
C ALA A 212 -0.19 -5.04 21.44
N ILE A 213 0.09 -4.07 20.55
CA ILE A 213 1.45 -3.77 20.10
C ILE A 213 2.31 -3.34 21.30
N ASP A 214 1.82 -2.41 22.13
CA ASP A 214 2.53 -1.94 23.32
C ASP A 214 2.87 -3.09 24.29
N ALA A 215 1.91 -3.98 24.54
CA ALA A 215 2.10 -5.14 25.40
C ALA A 215 3.05 -6.19 24.80
N ALA A 216 3.13 -6.31 23.48
CA ALA A 216 3.98 -7.27 22.79
C ALA A 216 5.48 -6.90 22.75
N ILE A 217 5.81 -5.60 22.83
CA ILE A 217 7.18 -5.09 22.67
C ILE A 217 8.23 -5.79 23.53
N PRO A 218 8.00 -6.09 24.84
CA PRO A 218 9.01 -6.76 25.66
C PRO A 218 9.44 -8.15 25.15
N GLY A 219 8.57 -8.84 24.40
CA GLY A 219 8.86 -10.13 23.79
C GLY A 219 9.42 -10.04 22.36
N ALA A 220 9.41 -8.86 21.75
CA ALA A 220 9.86 -8.65 20.38
C ALA A 220 11.39 -8.52 20.30
N PRO A 221 12.03 -8.99 19.22
CA PRO A 221 13.44 -8.70 18.96
C PRO A 221 13.71 -7.19 18.92
N HIS A 222 14.87 -6.77 19.43
CA HIS A 222 15.27 -5.36 19.39
C HIS A 222 15.26 -4.81 17.95
N GLY A 223 14.75 -3.60 17.76
CA GLY A 223 14.63 -2.97 16.44
C GLY A 223 13.43 -3.42 15.61
N THR A 224 12.54 -4.26 16.17
CA THR A 224 11.27 -4.61 15.52
C THR A 224 10.41 -3.36 15.35
N LEU A 225 10.01 -3.07 14.12
CA LEU A 225 9.12 -1.94 13.83
C LEU A 225 7.66 -2.29 14.17
N PRO A 226 6.87 -1.35 14.71
CA PRO A 226 5.46 -1.58 15.09
C PRO A 226 4.51 -1.57 13.88
N MET A 227 4.99 -2.01 12.71
CA MET A 227 4.22 -2.05 11.48
C MET A 227 4.77 -3.13 10.55
N ASP A 228 3.96 -4.16 10.31
CA ASP A 228 4.20 -5.15 9.27
C ASP A 228 3.08 -5.15 8.23
N ARG A 229 3.14 -6.09 7.29
CA ARG A 229 2.13 -6.22 6.22
C ARG A 229 0.73 -6.49 6.77
N HIS A 230 0.62 -7.28 7.83
CA HIS A 230 -0.65 -7.62 8.46
C HIS A 230 -1.22 -6.45 9.26
N ILE A 231 -0.41 -5.73 10.04
CA ILE A 231 -0.84 -4.54 10.79
C ILE A 231 -1.33 -3.47 9.81
N ALA A 232 -0.56 -3.18 8.76
CA ALA A 232 -0.93 -2.19 7.76
C ALA A 232 -2.26 -2.56 7.05
N ALA A 233 -2.41 -3.83 6.65
CA ALA A 233 -3.62 -4.31 6.00
C ALA A 233 -4.83 -4.29 6.95
N PHE A 234 -4.62 -4.66 8.21
CA PHE A 234 -5.65 -4.68 9.25
C PHE A 234 -6.15 -3.27 9.56
N ILE A 235 -5.24 -2.30 9.73
CA ILE A 235 -5.57 -0.89 9.95
C ILE A 235 -6.47 -0.41 8.81
N ALA A 236 -6.06 -0.61 7.57
CA ALA A 236 -6.77 0.05 6.49
C ALA A 236 -8.15 -0.58 6.17
N VAL A 237 -8.49 -1.77 6.69
CA VAL A 237 -9.85 -2.34 6.61
C VAL A 237 -10.71 -1.93 7.79
N ASN A 238 -10.13 -1.90 8.99
CA ASN A 238 -10.88 -1.72 10.24
C ASN A 238 -11.06 -0.26 10.65
N MET A 239 -10.39 0.68 9.96
CA MET A 239 -10.62 2.11 10.14
C MET A 239 -11.86 2.57 9.37
N LYS A 240 -12.64 3.47 9.99
CA LYS A 240 -13.88 4.01 9.39
C LYS A 240 -13.63 4.90 8.16
N ARG A 241 -12.49 5.61 8.15
CA ARG A 241 -12.04 6.42 7.00
C ARG A 241 -11.07 5.60 6.16
N SER A 242 -11.00 5.87 4.85
CA SER A 242 -9.95 5.29 4.02
C SER A 242 -8.58 5.75 4.55
N MET A 243 -7.64 4.81 4.55
CA MET A 243 -6.24 4.99 4.95
C MET A 243 -5.29 4.86 3.76
N ASP A 244 -5.83 4.76 2.53
CA ASP A 244 -5.04 4.41 1.35
C ASP A 244 -3.92 5.42 1.09
N ASN A 245 -4.17 6.72 1.29
CA ASN A 245 -3.17 7.76 1.07
C ASN A 245 -2.05 7.71 2.12
N GLU A 246 -2.41 7.40 3.36
CA GLU A 246 -1.47 7.35 4.48
C GLU A 246 -0.56 6.13 4.42
N LEU A 247 -1.02 5.04 3.81
CA LEU A 247 -0.24 3.83 3.60
C LEU A 247 0.69 3.90 2.39
N ILE A 248 0.55 4.87 1.47
CA ILE A 248 1.44 5.01 0.29
C ILE A 248 2.91 5.07 0.72
N GLY A 249 3.21 5.79 1.80
CA GLY A 249 4.57 5.92 2.31
C GLY A 249 5.17 4.61 2.85
N LEU A 250 4.37 3.55 3.04
CA LEU A 250 4.88 2.22 3.40
C LEU A 250 5.38 1.41 2.20
N ALA A 251 5.10 1.88 0.97
CA ALA A 251 5.40 1.14 -0.26
C ALA A 251 6.90 1.10 -0.60
N ASP A 252 7.59 2.21 -0.38
CA ASP A 252 9.02 2.33 -0.64
C ASP A 252 9.79 2.13 0.67
N LYS A 253 10.52 1.01 0.78
CA LYS A 253 11.36 0.71 1.93
C LYS A 253 12.76 1.31 1.80
N ASP A 254 13.16 1.71 0.60
CA ASP A 254 14.47 2.30 0.35
C ASP A 254 14.49 3.76 0.83
N ASP A 255 13.34 4.44 0.77
CA ASP A 255 13.10 5.71 1.49
C ASP A 255 12.73 5.45 2.96
N ASP A 256 13.74 5.13 3.78
CA ASP A 256 13.61 4.84 5.22
C ASP A 256 12.94 6.00 6.00
N ILE A 257 13.13 7.25 5.55
CA ILE A 257 12.54 8.44 6.17
C ILE A 257 11.03 8.47 5.94
N ALA A 258 10.60 8.34 4.67
CA ALA A 258 9.18 8.30 4.32
C ALA A 258 8.49 7.09 4.96
N TYR A 259 9.17 5.94 4.96
CA TYR A 259 8.68 4.71 5.56
C TYR A 259 8.38 4.86 7.06
N ARG A 260 9.34 5.33 7.86
CA ARG A 260 9.18 5.54 9.31
C ARG A 260 8.14 6.62 9.62
N THR A 261 8.09 7.68 8.82
CA THR A 261 7.07 8.73 8.94
C THR A 261 5.67 8.19 8.65
N ALA A 262 5.52 7.30 7.68
CA ALA A 262 4.25 6.65 7.35
C ALA A 262 3.79 5.67 8.45
N ILE A 263 4.73 4.99 9.12
CA ILE A 263 4.44 4.20 10.33
C ILE A 263 3.86 5.10 11.41
N LEU A 264 4.58 6.17 11.79
CA LEU A 264 4.12 7.12 12.82
C LEU A 264 2.75 7.69 12.47
N ARG A 265 2.55 8.10 11.21
CA ARG A 265 1.27 8.63 10.72
C ARG A 265 0.14 7.63 10.92
N SER A 266 0.36 6.37 10.56
CA SER A 266 -0.64 5.30 10.72
C SER A 266 -1.00 5.08 12.19
N LEU A 267 0.01 5.01 13.07
CA LEU A 267 -0.19 4.86 14.51
C LEU A 267 -0.93 6.06 15.13
N ALA A 268 -0.54 7.28 14.76
CA ALA A 268 -1.18 8.52 15.24
C ALA A 268 -2.66 8.59 14.86
N ILE A 269 -3.02 8.12 13.66
CA ILE A 269 -4.43 8.10 13.22
C ILE A 269 -5.25 7.09 14.02
N VAL A 270 -4.73 5.88 14.22
CA VAL A 270 -5.40 4.86 15.05
C VAL A 270 -5.55 5.38 16.48
N GLN A 271 -4.48 5.94 17.06
CA GLN A 271 -4.47 6.53 18.39
C GLN A 271 -5.53 7.62 18.53
N ARG A 272 -5.59 8.56 17.58
CA ARG A 272 -6.55 9.66 17.60
C ARG A 272 -8.00 9.18 17.56
N VAL A 273 -8.29 8.13 16.80
CA VAL A 273 -9.64 7.58 16.69
C VAL A 273 -10.07 6.88 17.98
N HIS A 274 -9.15 6.22 18.67
CA HIS A 274 -9.45 5.42 19.87
C HIS A 274 -9.08 6.10 21.20
N GLN A 275 -8.44 7.27 21.17
CA GLN A 275 -8.01 8.04 22.34
C GLN A 275 -7.13 7.25 23.31
N GLN A 276 -6.14 6.53 22.79
CA GLN A 276 -5.25 5.67 23.57
C GLN A 276 -3.91 6.32 23.84
N TYR A 277 -3.69 6.75 25.09
CA TYR A 277 -2.52 7.54 25.47
C TYR A 277 -1.67 6.90 26.57
N ASP A 278 -1.97 5.64 26.94
CA ASP A 278 -1.14 4.85 27.85
C ASP A 278 -0.45 3.73 27.05
N LEU A 279 0.60 4.11 26.33
CA LEU A 279 1.35 3.24 25.42
C LEU A 279 2.87 3.45 25.61
N PRO A 280 3.40 3.36 26.85
CA PRO A 280 4.76 3.80 27.16
C PRO A 280 5.84 3.02 26.42
N ARG A 281 5.64 1.72 26.19
CA ARG A 281 6.61 0.85 25.51
C ARG A 281 6.63 1.14 24.03
N LEU A 282 5.45 1.28 23.42
CA LEU A 282 5.31 1.67 22.02
C LEU A 282 5.85 3.07 21.79
N SER A 283 5.61 4.00 22.72
CA SER A 283 6.15 5.34 22.62
C SER A 283 7.67 5.36 22.62
N GLN A 284 8.33 4.55 23.46
CA GLN A 284 9.78 4.43 23.43
C GLN A 284 10.29 3.86 22.08
N VAL A 285 9.67 2.78 21.59
CA VAL A 285 10.03 2.20 20.27
C VAL A 285 9.83 3.21 19.14
N VAL A 286 8.78 4.03 19.20
CA VAL A 286 8.54 5.10 18.23
C VAL A 286 9.65 6.16 18.30
N VAL A 287 10.08 6.60 19.48
CA VAL A 287 11.20 7.56 19.61
C VAL A 287 12.47 7.00 18.97
N GLU A 288 12.84 5.76 19.30
CA GLU A 288 14.02 5.09 18.74
C GLU A 288 13.90 4.92 17.22
N MET A 289 12.71 4.55 16.74
CA MET A 289 12.42 4.42 15.32
C MET A 289 12.61 5.74 14.57
N LEU A 290 12.34 6.90 15.17
CA LEU A 290 12.36 8.20 14.50
C LEU A 290 13.75 8.84 14.39
N GLU A 291 14.78 8.29 15.02
CA GLU A 291 16.13 8.89 14.99
C GLU A 291 16.66 9.13 13.55
N PRO A 292 16.50 8.21 12.57
CA PRO A 292 16.90 8.49 11.18
C PRO A 292 16.14 9.67 10.54
N VAL A 293 14.86 9.87 10.91
CA VAL A 293 14.03 10.98 10.43
C VAL A 293 14.51 12.32 10.99
N ILE A 294 14.91 12.33 12.27
CA ILE A 294 15.50 13.48 12.95
C ILE A 294 16.89 13.77 12.37
N ALA A 295 17.71 12.73 12.14
CA ALA A 295 19.05 12.86 11.57
C ALA A 295 19.05 13.48 10.17
N ALA A 296 17.94 13.37 9.43
CA ALA A 296 17.77 13.97 8.11
C ALA A 296 17.67 15.51 8.13
N PHE A 297 17.50 16.16 9.29
CA PHE A 297 17.61 17.62 9.38
C PHE A 297 19.08 18.06 9.33
N HIS A 298 19.38 19.12 8.59
CA HIS A 298 20.73 19.63 8.40
C HIS A 298 21.29 20.32 9.66
N ASN A 299 20.48 21.13 10.34
CA ASN A 299 20.90 21.93 11.48
C ASN A 299 20.95 21.09 12.78
N SER A 300 22.11 21.07 13.44
CA SER A 300 22.30 20.31 14.69
C SER A 300 21.42 20.81 15.84
N GLY A 301 21.30 22.13 16.01
CA GLY A 301 20.43 22.71 17.03
C GLY A 301 18.95 22.38 16.79
N MET A 302 18.52 22.32 15.52
CA MET A 302 17.18 21.87 15.17
C MET A 302 16.97 20.40 15.50
N ARG A 303 17.95 19.53 15.21
CA ARG A 303 17.89 18.10 15.60
C ARG A 303 17.76 17.94 17.10
N ASP A 304 18.54 18.66 17.88
CA ASP A 304 18.51 18.58 19.35
C ASP A 304 17.18 19.11 19.91
N HIS A 305 16.66 20.19 19.34
CA HIS A 305 15.35 20.72 19.69
C HIS A 305 14.23 19.71 19.38
N ILE A 306 14.19 19.15 18.16
CA ILE A 306 13.19 18.15 17.75
C ILE A 306 13.28 16.91 18.63
N ARG A 307 14.50 16.41 18.93
CA ARG A 307 14.70 15.26 19.81
C ARG A 307 14.10 15.50 21.19
N SER A 308 14.41 16.65 21.81
CA SER A 308 13.85 17.02 23.12
C SER A 308 12.33 17.15 23.12
N GLN A 309 11.74 17.72 22.05
CA GLN A 309 10.28 17.80 21.92
C GLN A 309 9.64 16.42 21.73
N ILE A 310 10.23 15.56 20.91
CA ILE A 310 9.77 14.17 20.72
C ILE A 310 9.81 13.40 22.03
N GLU A 311 10.90 13.50 22.82
CA GLU A 311 10.99 12.89 24.15
C GLU A 311 9.89 13.41 25.10
N THR A 312 9.59 14.72 25.06
CA THR A 312 8.52 15.32 25.86
C THR A 312 7.15 14.75 25.46
N HIS A 313 6.85 14.67 24.16
CA HIS A 313 5.62 14.08 23.66
C HIS A 313 5.53 12.58 23.92
N ALA A 314 6.67 11.88 24.03
CA ALA A 314 6.73 10.46 24.33
C ALA A 314 6.25 10.14 25.75
N GLN A 315 6.53 11.02 26.71
CA GLN A 315 6.02 10.86 28.09
C GLN A 315 4.48 10.85 28.14
N GLY A 316 3.82 11.59 27.25
CA GLY A 316 2.37 11.59 27.10
C GLY A 316 1.84 10.67 25.99
N CYS A 317 2.71 9.86 25.38
CA CYS A 317 2.41 9.00 24.22
C CYS A 317 1.67 9.76 23.09
N ARG A 318 2.06 11.00 22.77
CA ARG A 318 1.36 11.86 21.79
C ARG A 318 1.94 11.73 20.38
N PHE A 319 1.52 10.71 19.63
CA PHE A 319 2.06 10.43 18.29
C PHE A 319 1.65 11.48 17.24
N ASP A 320 0.49 12.11 17.43
CA ASP A 320 0.01 13.22 16.60
C ASP A 320 0.93 14.44 16.68
N GLU A 321 1.37 14.80 17.89
CA GLU A 321 2.28 15.92 18.12
C GLU A 321 3.69 15.61 17.59
N MET A 322 4.19 14.38 17.79
CA MET A 322 5.45 13.94 17.20
C MET A 322 5.43 14.05 15.67
N LEU A 323 4.31 13.64 15.05
CA LEU A 323 4.17 13.69 13.60
C LEU A 323 4.20 15.12 13.06
N LEU A 324 3.59 16.07 13.78
CA LEU A 324 3.56 17.48 13.39
C LEU A 324 4.97 18.10 13.32
N LEU A 325 5.86 17.70 14.23
CA LEU A 325 7.26 18.14 14.23
C LEU A 325 8.05 17.64 13.02
N LEU A 326 7.67 16.48 12.48
CA LEU A 326 8.38 15.77 11.41
C LEU A 326 7.71 15.94 10.04
N ASP A 327 6.72 16.82 9.92
CA ASP A 327 6.03 17.09 8.66
C ASP A 327 7.03 17.61 7.61
N GLY A 328 7.08 16.93 6.45
CA GLY A 328 7.99 17.27 5.35
C GLY A 328 7.70 18.65 4.77
N ASP A 329 6.44 19.07 4.75
CA ASP A 329 6.02 20.40 4.33
C ASP A 329 5.90 21.38 5.51
N GLY A 330 6.28 20.94 6.71
CA GLY A 330 6.23 21.70 7.94
C GLY A 330 7.15 22.91 7.93
N SER A 331 6.87 23.87 8.83
CA SER A 331 7.70 25.08 8.99
C SER A 331 9.13 24.75 9.41
N LEU A 332 9.33 23.73 10.26
CA LEU A 332 10.65 23.31 10.73
C LEU A 332 11.51 22.75 9.59
N ARG A 333 10.97 21.86 8.75
CA ARG A 333 11.70 21.30 7.61
C ARG A 333 12.04 22.36 6.57
N ARG A 334 11.12 23.29 6.29
CA ARG A 334 11.38 24.44 5.42
C ARG A 334 12.47 25.35 5.97
N ALA A 335 12.38 25.73 7.24
CA ALA A 335 13.38 26.58 7.88
C ALA A 335 14.78 25.92 7.91
N ASP A 336 14.85 24.61 8.12
CA ASP A 336 16.10 23.84 8.07
C ASP A 336 16.69 23.83 6.65
N THR A 337 15.85 23.59 5.64
CA THR A 337 16.27 23.57 4.22
C THR A 337 16.76 24.94 3.77
N ASP A 338 16.00 26.00 4.06
CA ASP A 338 16.34 27.37 3.70
C ASP A 338 17.61 27.83 4.44
N GLY A 339 17.71 27.52 5.73
CA GLY A 339 18.89 27.82 6.54
C GLY A 339 20.14 27.09 6.03
N PHE A 340 20.02 25.84 5.63
CA PHE A 340 21.11 25.08 5.02
C PHE A 340 21.55 25.68 3.68
N ALA A 341 20.58 26.04 2.82
CA ALA A 341 20.86 26.69 1.54
C ALA A 341 21.60 28.03 1.75
N GLN A 342 21.17 28.84 2.73
CA GLN A 342 21.83 30.09 3.08
C GLN A 342 23.25 29.86 3.59
N ALA A 343 23.45 28.87 4.47
CA ALA A 343 24.77 28.52 5.00
C ALA A 343 25.73 28.05 3.90
N MET A 344 25.24 27.29 2.91
CA MET A 344 26.04 26.86 1.75
C MET A 344 26.49 28.05 0.89
N LEU A 345 25.62 29.05 0.69
CA LEU A 345 25.98 30.27 -0.03
C LEU A 345 27.02 31.09 0.71
N GLU A 346 26.86 31.24 2.03
CA GLU A 346 27.82 31.94 2.88
C GLU A 346 29.19 31.24 2.87
N TYR A 347 29.20 29.91 3.05
CA TYR A 347 30.41 29.10 2.97
C TYR A 347 31.13 29.26 1.62
N ALA A 348 30.40 29.20 0.50
CA ALA A 348 30.97 29.43 -0.83
C ALA A 348 31.51 30.86 -1.02
N GLY A 349 30.90 31.86 -0.36
CA GLY A 349 31.41 33.23 -0.30
C GLY A 349 32.72 33.31 0.48
N LEU A 350 32.76 32.71 1.66
CA LEU A 350 33.94 32.66 2.52
C LEU A 350 35.10 31.91 1.86
N GLU A 351 34.83 30.79 1.18
CA GLU A 351 35.85 30.04 0.45
C GLU A 351 36.43 30.84 -0.73
N ARG A 352 35.58 31.57 -1.48
CA ARG A 352 36.07 32.50 -2.51
C ARG A 352 36.93 33.61 -1.90
N GLY A 353 36.53 34.16 -0.75
CA GLY A 353 37.30 35.14 -0.01
C GLY A 353 38.64 34.60 0.46
N ARG A 354 38.67 33.38 1.01
CA ARG A 354 39.87 32.67 1.44
C ARG A 354 40.83 32.43 0.27
N ALA A 355 40.32 31.93 -0.85
CA ALA A 355 41.11 31.72 -2.06
C ALA A 355 41.65 33.04 -2.63
N TRP A 356 40.84 34.11 -2.63
CA TRP A 356 41.26 35.44 -3.05
C TRP A 356 42.38 36.00 -2.17
N LEU A 357 42.27 35.88 -0.84
CA LEU A 357 43.31 36.28 0.11
C LEU A 357 44.59 35.46 -0.07
N ALA A 358 44.47 34.14 -0.20
CA ALA A 358 45.61 33.22 -0.37
C ALA A 358 46.39 33.50 -1.68
N ASN A 359 45.69 33.87 -2.75
CA ASN A 359 46.29 34.22 -4.04
C ASN A 359 46.78 35.67 -4.10
N GLY A 360 47.04 36.29 -2.96
CA GLY A 360 47.63 37.63 -2.88
C GLY A 360 46.64 38.76 -3.15
N GLY A 361 45.34 38.56 -2.97
CA GLY A 361 44.33 39.60 -3.19
C GLY A 361 44.61 40.94 -2.49
N LEU A 362 45.26 40.91 -1.32
CA LEU A 362 45.71 42.11 -0.60
C LEU A 362 47.15 42.53 -0.90
N THR A 363 47.96 41.67 -1.50
CA THR A 363 49.42 41.85 -1.65
C THR A 363 49.87 41.96 -3.11
N GLU A 364 48.97 41.78 -4.07
CA GLU A 364 49.24 41.88 -5.49
C GLU A 364 49.65 43.32 -5.84
N ILE A 365 50.89 43.50 -6.31
CA ILE A 365 51.54 44.81 -6.51
C ILE A 365 50.72 45.72 -7.44
N SER A 366 50.12 45.17 -8.49
CA SER A 366 49.26 45.87 -9.44
C SER A 366 48.06 46.53 -8.75
N ARG A 367 47.39 45.78 -7.87
CA ARG A 367 46.20 46.20 -7.14
C ARG A 367 46.54 47.18 -6.02
N VAL A 368 47.59 46.90 -5.23
CA VAL A 368 48.06 47.81 -4.16
C VAL A 368 48.46 49.17 -4.75
N ARG A 369 49.18 49.18 -5.88
CA ARG A 369 49.55 50.42 -6.57
C ARG A 369 48.33 51.20 -7.05
N GLY A 370 47.34 50.52 -7.63
CA GLY A 370 46.11 51.17 -8.08
C GLY A 370 45.29 51.79 -6.94
N ILE A 371 45.18 51.11 -5.80
CA ILE A 371 44.51 51.65 -4.61
C ILE A 371 45.30 52.84 -4.05
N ALA A 372 46.62 52.71 -3.88
CA ALA A 372 47.47 53.77 -3.38
C ALA A 372 47.41 55.04 -4.24
N GLN A 373 47.40 54.90 -5.57
CA GLN A 373 47.26 56.03 -6.49
C GLN A 373 45.93 56.76 -6.33
N ARG A 374 44.81 56.01 -6.20
CA ARG A 374 43.49 56.62 -6.01
C ARG A 374 43.38 57.33 -4.66
N THR A 375 43.85 56.70 -3.59
CA THR A 375 43.85 57.31 -2.26
C THR A 375 44.73 58.56 -2.23
N ALA A 376 45.93 58.49 -2.82
CA ALA A 376 46.83 59.64 -2.94
C ALA A 376 46.19 60.80 -3.72
N ALA A 377 45.52 60.51 -4.84
CA ALA A 377 44.81 61.52 -5.63
C ALA A 377 43.67 62.18 -4.85
N ILE A 378 42.87 61.41 -4.11
CA ILE A 378 41.80 61.95 -3.27
C ILE A 378 42.37 62.83 -2.16
N THR A 379 43.40 62.35 -1.45
CA THR A 379 44.03 63.12 -0.37
C THR A 379 44.66 64.40 -0.90
N ALA A 380 45.34 64.36 -2.04
CA ALA A 380 45.97 65.52 -2.66
C ALA A 380 44.93 66.55 -3.11
N THR A 381 43.78 66.09 -3.63
CA THR A 381 42.71 66.99 -4.03
C THR A 381 42.08 67.67 -2.83
N LEU A 382 41.77 66.91 -1.76
CA LEU A 382 41.22 67.47 -0.52
C LEU A 382 42.17 68.45 0.17
N THR A 383 43.46 68.13 0.26
CA THR A 383 44.45 69.04 0.85
C THR A 383 44.65 70.28 -0.01
N SER A 384 44.70 70.14 -1.34
CA SER A 384 44.82 71.27 -2.26
C SER A 384 43.58 72.18 -2.18
N SER A 385 42.37 71.63 -2.14
CA SER A 385 41.14 72.41 -1.95
C SER A 385 41.09 73.10 -0.59
N ALA A 386 41.54 72.44 0.49
CA ALA A 386 41.62 73.04 1.82
C ALA A 386 42.65 74.18 1.86
N CYS A 387 43.82 74.00 1.25
CA CYS A 387 44.83 75.04 1.13
C CYS A 387 44.34 76.23 0.31
N LEU A 388 43.63 75.99 -0.80
CA LEU A 388 43.03 77.06 -1.61
C LEU A 388 41.94 77.82 -0.85
N ALA A 389 41.09 77.12 -0.10
CA ALA A 389 40.08 77.74 0.75
C ALA A 389 40.73 78.59 1.87
N ALA A 390 41.77 78.07 2.53
CA ALA A 390 42.53 78.79 3.55
C ALA A 390 43.21 80.03 2.95
N TYR A 391 43.84 79.91 1.78
CA TYR A 391 44.44 81.03 1.08
C TYR A 391 43.40 82.09 0.69
N GLY A 392 42.24 81.67 0.16
CA GLY A 392 41.14 82.57 -0.17
C GLY A 392 40.66 83.38 1.04
N VAL A 393 40.49 82.73 2.19
CA VAL A 393 40.12 83.40 3.45
C VAL A 393 41.20 84.41 3.88
N VAL A 394 42.47 84.04 3.79
CA VAL A 394 43.59 84.95 4.13
C VAL A 394 43.63 86.16 3.19
N SER A 395 43.45 85.97 1.88
CA SER A 395 43.49 87.05 0.87
C SER A 395 42.29 88.01 0.89
N VAL A 396 41.22 87.66 1.61
CA VAL A 396 40.04 88.53 1.79
C VAL A 396 40.11 89.29 3.12
N LEU A 397 40.84 88.75 4.11
CA LEU A 397 40.99 89.35 5.44
C LEU A 397 42.22 90.26 5.58
N PHE A 398 43.20 90.15 4.69
CA PHE A 398 44.41 90.98 4.60
C PHE A 398 44.56 91.49 3.17
#